data_AF-A0A7V9T1H9-F1
#
_entry.id   AF-A0A7V9T1H9-F1
#
_cell.length_a   1.000
_cell.length_b   1.000
_cell.length_c   1.000
_cell.angle_alpha   90.00
_cell.angle_beta   90.00
_cell.angle_gamma   90.00
#
_symmetry.space_group_name_H-M   'P 1'
#
loop_
_entity.id
_entity.type
_entity.pdbx_description
1 polymer ?
#
loop_
_entity_poly.entity_id
_entity_poly.type
_entity_poly.pdbx_seq_one_letter_code
_entity_poly.pdbx_strand_id
1 'polypeptide(L)'
;TAVAIASNDVVRQATDITSVTFRAADEPMLRAYVATGEPMDKAGAYGIQGYGAALVERIDGDFFGVMGLPVRLVLRLLAEAGWEYRFELPAPDRNRKKR
;
A
#
# COMPACT_ATOMS: atom_id res chain seq x y z
N THR A 1 -1.20 9.30 -2.39
CA THR A 1 0.18 9.17 -1.89
C THR A 1 1.18 9.61 -2.94
N ALA A 2 2.14 10.46 -2.57
CA ALA A 2 3.20 10.92 -3.47
C ALA A 2 4.51 10.17 -3.19
N VAL A 3 5.28 9.89 -4.23
CA VAL A 3 6.60 9.25 -4.17
C VAL A 3 7.59 10.09 -4.96
N ALA A 4 8.80 10.25 -4.43
CA ALA A 4 9.92 10.87 -5.13
C ALA A 4 11.18 9.99 -5.01
N ILE A 5 11.94 9.90 -6.11
CA ILE A 5 13.27 9.27 -6.18
C ILE A 5 14.26 10.36 -6.60
N ALA A 6 15.26 10.59 -5.76
CA ALA A 6 16.37 11.51 -6.05
C ALA A 6 17.64 10.70 -6.35
N SER A 7 18.22 10.90 -7.54
CA SER A 7 19.44 10.19 -7.99
C SER A 7 20.15 11.01 -9.07
N ASN A 8 21.49 11.08 -9.02
CA ASN A 8 22.34 11.81 -9.96
C ASN A 8 21.86 13.25 -10.20
N ASP A 9 21.59 14.00 -9.12
CA ASP A 9 21.07 15.38 -9.14
C ASP A 9 19.71 15.56 -9.86
N VAL A 10 19.01 14.46 -10.17
CA VAL A 10 17.68 14.47 -10.78
C VAL A 10 16.65 13.92 -9.79
N VAL A 11 15.56 14.66 -9.61
CA VAL A 11 14.38 14.21 -8.85
C VAL A 11 13.29 13.79 -9.82
N ARG A 12 12.82 12.56 -9.68
CA ARG A 12 11.61 12.05 -10.35
C ARG A 12 10.53 11.86 -9.31
N GLN A 13 9.31 12.32 -9.59
CA GLN A 13 8.20 12.22 -8.66
C GLN A 13 6.90 11.86 -9.37
N ALA A 14 6.02 11.18 -8.64
CA ALA A 14 4.68 10.86 -9.10
C ALA A 14 3.71 10.75 -7.93
N THR A 15 2.44 10.98 -8.21
CA THR A 15 1.36 10.89 -7.23
C THR A 15 0.36 9.84 -7.65
N ASP A 16 0.01 8.96 -6.72
CA ASP A 16 -1.15 8.07 -6.82
C ASP A 16 -2.32 8.68 -6.04
N ILE A 17 -3.49 8.71 -6.66
CA ILE A 17 -4.74 9.15 -6.03
C ILE A 17 -5.66 7.95 -5.97
N THR A 18 -6.05 7.58 -4.77
CA THR A 18 -6.95 6.45 -4.51
C THR A 18 -8.14 6.93 -3.69
N SER A 19 -9.34 6.57 -4.14
CA SER A 19 -10.58 6.85 -3.43
C SER A 19 -10.96 5.65 -2.57
N VAL A 20 -11.38 5.92 -1.33
CA VAL A 20 -11.85 4.89 -0.39
C VAL A 20 -13.28 5.21 -0.01
N THR A 21 -14.20 4.31 -0.35
CA THR A 21 -15.61 4.38 0.03
C THR A 21 -15.79 3.64 1.34
N PHE A 22 -16.34 4.34 2.34
CA PHE A 22 -16.72 3.75 3.62
C PHE A 22 -18.14 3.24 3.55
N ARG A 23 -18.40 2.09 4.18
CA ARG A 23 -19.76 1.58 4.35
C ARG A 23 -20.54 2.47 5.32
N ALA A 24 -21.86 2.40 5.25
CA ALA A 24 -22.69 2.87 6.35
C ALA A 24 -22.35 2.07 7.63
N ALA A 25 -22.10 2.80 8.73
CA ALA A 25 -21.83 2.26 10.05
C ALA A 25 -22.66 3.01 11.08
N ASP A 26 -23.18 2.28 12.07
CA ASP A 26 -23.92 2.87 13.18
C ASP A 26 -22.98 3.35 14.29
N GLU A 27 -23.50 4.19 15.17
CA GLU A 27 -22.73 4.77 16.27
C GLU A 27 -22.13 3.71 17.23
N PRO A 28 -22.83 2.61 17.57
CA PRO A 28 -22.26 1.53 18.36
C PRO A 28 -21.02 0.89 17.73
N MET A 29 -21.06 0.58 16.43
CA MET A 29 -19.90 0.00 15.72
C MET A 29 -18.72 0.97 15.71
N LEU A 30 -18.97 2.25 15.43
CA LEU A 30 -17.92 3.28 15.42
C LEU A 30 -17.30 3.46 16.81
N ARG A 31 -18.11 3.45 17.89
CA ARG A 31 -17.59 3.49 19.26
C ARG A 31 -16.72 2.28 19.58
N ALA A 32 -17.15 1.09 19.18
CA ALA A 32 -16.36 -0.13 19.37
C ALA A 32 -15.02 -0.04 18.62
N TYR A 33 -15.01 0.50 17.41
CA TYR A 33 -13.77 0.73 16.66
C TYR A 33 -12.85 1.73 17.38
N VAL A 34 -13.38 2.87 17.83
CA VAL A 34 -12.61 3.88 18.58
C VAL A 34 -12.01 3.29 19.86
N ALA A 35 -12.75 2.42 20.56
CA ALA A 35 -12.27 1.75 21.77
C ALA A 35 -11.08 0.80 21.54
N THR A 36 -10.78 0.41 20.29
CA THR A 36 -9.57 -0.38 19.97
C THR A 36 -8.28 0.42 20.13
N GLY A 37 -8.37 1.76 20.12
CA GLY A 37 -7.20 2.65 20.11
C GLY A 37 -6.50 2.77 18.76
N GLU A 38 -6.78 1.89 17.79
CA GLU A 38 -6.21 1.93 16.44
C GLU A 38 -6.36 3.28 15.70
N PRO A 39 -7.47 4.03 15.80
CA PRO A 39 -7.58 5.27 15.04
C PRO A 39 -6.73 6.42 15.56
N MET A 40 -6.14 6.31 16.75
CA MET A 40 -5.52 7.45 17.47
C MET A 40 -4.21 7.93 16.84
N ASP A 41 -3.49 7.06 16.13
CA ASP A 41 -2.23 7.37 15.45
C ASP A 41 -2.36 7.38 13.92
N LYS A 42 -3.60 7.37 13.39
CA LYS A 42 -3.86 7.27 11.94
C LYS A 42 -4.49 8.53 11.38
N ALA A 43 -3.92 9.04 10.29
CA ALA A 43 -4.54 10.10 9.52
C ALA A 43 -5.91 9.63 9.01
N GLY A 44 -6.94 10.46 9.21
CA GLY A 44 -8.33 10.09 8.88
C GLY A 44 -8.98 9.11 9.85
N ALA A 45 -8.33 8.82 10.99
CA ALA A 45 -8.85 7.97 12.06
C ALA A 45 -9.28 6.57 11.58
N TYR A 46 -8.54 5.98 10.63
CA TYR A 46 -8.72 4.57 10.28
C TYR A 46 -7.42 3.90 9.79
N GLY A 47 -7.32 2.58 9.97
CA GLY A 47 -6.23 1.76 9.43
C GLY A 47 -6.76 0.64 8.52
N ILE A 48 -6.41 0.68 7.23
CA ILE A 48 -6.87 -0.33 6.26
C ILE A 48 -6.25 -1.73 6.43
N GLN A 49 -5.15 -1.82 7.19
CA GLN A 49 -4.49 -3.08 7.53
C GLN A 49 -4.99 -3.72 8.83
N GLY A 50 -5.81 -3.00 9.60
CA GLY A 50 -6.25 -3.39 10.93
C GLY A 50 -7.78 -3.49 11.03
N TYR A 51 -8.32 -3.22 12.21
CA TYR A 51 -9.76 -3.21 12.48
C TYR A 51 -10.52 -2.24 11.56
N GLY A 52 -9.87 -1.13 11.15
CA GLY A 52 -10.45 -0.15 10.23
C GLY A 52 -10.81 -0.71 8.85
N ALA A 53 -10.25 -1.85 8.45
CA ALA A 53 -10.65 -2.55 7.23
C ALA A 53 -12.15 -2.89 7.21
N ALA A 54 -12.76 -3.14 8.38
CA ALA A 54 -14.18 -3.44 8.50
C ALA A 54 -15.10 -2.25 8.17
N LEU A 55 -14.54 -1.04 8.07
CA LEU A 55 -15.25 0.19 7.69
C LEU A 55 -15.18 0.48 6.18
N VAL A 56 -14.32 -0.21 5.43
CA VAL A 56 -14.10 0.04 4.00
C VAL A 56 -15.05 -0.82 3.17
N GLU A 57 -15.81 -0.19 2.28
CA GLU A 57 -16.69 -0.85 1.33
C GLU A 57 -16.01 -1.08 -0.02
N ARG A 58 -15.30 -0.05 -0.53
CA ARG A 58 -14.66 -0.10 -1.85
C ARG A 58 -13.40 0.76 -1.89
N ILE A 59 -12.46 0.34 -2.72
CA ILE A 59 -11.25 1.10 -3.05
C ILE A 59 -11.20 1.23 -4.57
N ASP A 60 -11.12 2.47 -5.04
CA ASP A 60 -10.94 2.81 -6.44
C ASP A 60 -9.54 3.44 -6.60
N GLY A 61 -8.54 2.61 -6.91
CA GLY A 61 -7.13 3.02 -7.05
C GLY A 61 -6.14 1.95 -6.58
N ASP A 62 -4.96 2.37 -6.14
CA ASP A 62 -3.90 1.51 -5.61
C ASP A 62 -4.03 1.31 -4.09
N PHE A 63 -4.33 0.08 -3.68
CA PHE A 63 -4.35 -0.33 -2.28
C PHE A 63 -3.04 -0.02 -1.55
N PHE A 64 -1.89 -0.25 -2.19
CA PHE A 64 -0.58 0.06 -1.59
C PHE A 64 -0.37 1.57 -1.47
N GLY A 65 -0.97 2.35 -2.36
CA GLY A 65 -1.11 3.80 -2.24
C GLY A 65 -1.79 4.19 -0.93
N VAL A 66 -2.91 3.55 -0.58
CA VAL A 66 -3.62 3.78 0.70
C VAL A 66 -2.76 3.40 1.90
N MET A 67 -1.98 2.32 1.80
CA MET A 67 -1.05 1.90 2.87
C MET A 67 0.16 2.84 3.02
N GLY A 68 0.35 3.81 2.12
CA GLY A 68 1.40 4.82 2.20
C GLY A 68 2.58 4.62 1.26
N LEU A 69 2.61 3.57 0.44
CA LEU A 69 3.66 3.37 -0.57
C LEU A 69 3.12 2.67 -1.83
N PRO A 70 2.75 3.41 -2.89
CA PRO A 70 2.25 2.83 -4.13
C PRO A 70 3.39 2.12 -4.87
N VAL A 71 3.55 0.81 -4.63
CA VAL A 71 4.67 -0.01 -5.13
C VAL A 71 4.80 0.11 -6.65
N ARG A 72 3.68 0.16 -7.37
CA ARG A 72 3.68 0.36 -8.83
C ARG A 72 4.41 1.64 -9.23
N LEU A 73 4.16 2.76 -8.55
CA LEU A 73 4.85 4.02 -8.85
C LEU A 73 6.32 3.96 -8.45
N VAL A 74 6.64 3.36 -7.31
CA VAL A 74 8.03 3.19 -6.87
C VAL A 74 8.84 2.43 -7.92
N LEU A 75 8.34 1.26 -8.37
CA LEU A 75 9.00 0.44 -9.37
C LEU A 75 9.19 1.18 -10.70
N ARG A 76 8.18 1.95 -11.12
CA ARG A 76 8.27 2.79 -12.32
C ARG A 76 9.36 3.86 -12.20
N LEU A 77 9.35 4.63 -11.11
CA LEU A 77 10.32 5.71 -10.89
C LEU A 77 11.75 5.18 -10.71
N LEU A 78 11.92 4.02 -10.07
CA LEU A 78 13.21 3.33 -9.97
C LEU A 78 13.73 2.94 -11.36
N ALA A 79 12.89 2.32 -12.20
CA ALA A 79 13.27 1.96 -13.57
C ALA A 79 13.66 3.20 -14.40
N GLU A 80 12.89 4.29 -14.30
CA GLU A 80 13.23 5.58 -14.94
C GLU A 80 14.56 6.18 -14.44
N ALA A 81 14.97 5.84 -13.21
CA ALA A 81 16.25 6.21 -12.62
C ALA A 81 17.39 5.21 -12.93
N GLY A 82 17.13 4.18 -13.74
CA GLY A 82 18.11 3.16 -14.14
C GLY A 82 18.17 1.94 -13.22
N TRP A 83 17.21 1.78 -12.30
CA TRP A 83 17.15 0.69 -11.34
C TRP A 83 15.95 -0.22 -11.62
N GLU A 84 16.18 -1.31 -12.34
CA GLU A 84 15.12 -2.31 -12.59
C GLU A 84 14.98 -3.26 -11.41
N TYR A 85 13.74 -3.43 -10.95
CA TYR A 85 13.43 -4.50 -10.01
C TYR A 85 13.49 -5.87 -10.69
N ARG A 86 14.11 -6.83 -10.01
CA ARG A 86 14.22 -8.21 -10.49
C ARG A 86 13.72 -9.14 -9.40
N PHE A 87 12.91 -10.11 -9.79
CA PHE A 87 12.56 -11.21 -8.89
C PHE A 87 13.77 -12.12 -8.71
N GLU A 88 14.07 -12.47 -7.47
CA GLU A 88 15.02 -13.53 -7.18
C GLU A 88 14.37 -14.88 -7.56
N LEU A 89 15.02 -15.62 -8.45
CA LEU A 89 14.60 -16.98 -8.76
C LEU A 89 15.09 -17.91 -7.65
N PRO A 90 14.24 -18.79 -7.11
CA PRO A 90 14.69 -19.79 -6.16
C PRO A 90 15.78 -20.65 -6.81
N ALA A 91 16.77 -21.07 -6.01
CA ALA A 91 17.83 -21.95 -6.49
C ALA A 91 17.21 -23.21 -7.12
N PRO A 92 17.74 -23.70 -8.26
CA PRO A 92 17.20 -24.89 -8.89
C PRO A 92 17.24 -26.07 -7.91
N ASP A 93 16.09 -26.74 -7.77
CA ASP A 93 15.94 -27.91 -6.91
C ASP A 93 16.86 -29.04 -7.38
N ARG A 94 17.98 -29.23 -6.66
CA ARG A 94 18.97 -30.27 -6.95
C ARG A 94 18.43 -31.70 -6.73
N ASN A 95 17.27 -31.86 -6.09
CA ASN A 95 16.68 -33.16 -5.76
C ASN A 95 15.54 -33.60 -6.68
N ARG A 96 15.16 -32.83 -7.70
CA ARG A 96 14.19 -33.25 -8.71
C ARG A 96 14.84 -34.23 -9.70
N LYS A 97 15.22 -35.43 -9.22
CA LYS A 97 15.50 -36.58 -10.08
C LYS A 97 14.25 -36.83 -10.93
N LYS A 98 14.45 -36.81 -12.25
CA LYS A 98 13.47 -37.13 -13.30
C LYS A 98 12.61 -38.32 -12.85
N ARG A 99 11.33 -38.06 -12.56
CA ARG A 99 10.28 -39.08 -12.59
C ARG A 99 9.80 -39.22 -14.02
#